data_AF-A0A060SIH8-F1
#
_entry.id   AF-A0A060SIH8-F1
#
_cell.length_a   1.000
_cell.length_b   1.000
_cell.length_c   1.000
_cell.angle_alpha   90.00
_cell.angle_beta   90.00
_cell.angle_gamma   90.00
#
_symmetry.space_group_name_H-M   'P 1'
#
loop_
_entity.id
_entity.type
_entity.pdbx_description
1 polymer ?
#
loop_
_entity_poly.entity_id
_entity_poly.type
_entity_poly.pdbx_seq_one_letter_code
_entity_poly.pdbx_strand_id
1 'polypeptide(L)'
;MSSRLPKLVAFDLDARQALNLLLIPPPAGHKDESPTPAVKFFDQMEIYPGSKIKHFKELHRKTGLPYSEMLFFDDERRNSEVESLGVTFCLVPNGVDDRTFEHGLTEWRKRHPVEVAEDASASGQGAAVMDTPLKEHV
;
A
#
# COMPACT_ATOMS: atom_id res chain seq x y z
N MET A 1 -11.56 12.98 0.59
CA MET A 1 -10.12 13.07 0.26
C MET A 1 -9.59 11.65 0.22
N SER A 2 -8.93 11.22 -0.86
CA SER A 2 -8.39 9.85 -0.96
C SER A 2 -6.98 9.81 -0.39
N SER A 3 -6.79 9.16 0.76
CA SER A 3 -5.46 8.99 1.36
C SER A 3 -4.70 7.86 0.67
N ARG A 4 -3.47 8.12 0.23
CA ARG A 4 -2.57 7.08 -0.31
C ARG A 4 -2.33 5.98 0.74
N LEU A 5 -2.15 4.75 0.26
CA LEU A 5 -1.82 3.57 1.04
C LEU A 5 -0.51 2.94 0.52
N PRO A 6 0.23 2.16 1.35
CA PRO A 6 1.32 1.32 0.86
C PRO A 6 0.81 0.33 -0.18
N LYS A 7 1.65 0.00 -1.17
CA LYS A 7 1.32 -0.99 -2.22
C LYS A 7 1.65 -2.42 -1.80
N LEU A 8 2.41 -2.59 -0.73
CA LEU A 8 2.68 -3.87 -0.09
C LEU A 8 2.75 -3.68 1.42
N VAL A 9 1.99 -4.48 2.15
CA VAL A 9 2.14 -4.64 3.60
C VAL A 9 2.75 -6.02 3.84
N ALA A 10 3.90 -6.05 4.49
CA ALA A 10 4.56 -7.26 4.94
C ALA A 10 4.35 -7.45 6.44
N PHE A 11 4.26 -8.71 6.85
CA PHE A 11 4.24 -9.14 8.24
C PHE A 11 5.33 -10.19 8.42
N ASP A 12 5.84 -10.36 9.64
CA ASP A 12 6.55 -11.59 9.97
C ASP A 12 5.61 -12.81 9.88
N LEU A 13 6.10 -13.91 9.30
CA LEU A 13 5.31 -15.11 9.00
C LEU A 13 6.19 -16.37 8.97
N ASP A 14 6.84 -16.76 10.06
CA ASP A 14 7.74 -17.95 10.06
C ASP A 14 7.03 -19.32 9.84
N ALA A 15 5.70 -19.38 9.74
CA ALA A 15 4.91 -20.62 9.81
C ALA A 15 4.03 -20.91 8.56
N ARG A 16 4.59 -20.98 7.35
CA ARG A 16 3.83 -21.20 6.08
C ARG A 16 2.85 -22.40 6.13
N GLN A 17 3.21 -23.50 6.78
CA GLN A 17 2.33 -24.67 6.88
C GLN A 17 1.12 -24.40 7.78
N ALA A 18 1.29 -23.67 8.90
CA ALA A 18 0.19 -23.31 9.79
C ALA A 18 -0.83 -22.38 9.10
N LEU A 19 -0.37 -21.46 8.24
CA LEU A 19 -1.25 -20.56 7.46
C LEU A 19 -2.20 -21.29 6.50
N ASN A 20 -1.91 -22.55 6.13
CA ASN A 20 -2.81 -23.37 5.32
C ASN A 20 -3.91 -24.04 6.16
N LEU A 21 -3.72 -24.16 7.47
CA LEU A 21 -4.64 -24.81 8.42
C LEU A 21 -5.43 -23.81 9.26
N LEU A 22 -4.89 -22.61 9.46
CA LEU A 22 -5.57 -21.49 10.13
C LEU A 22 -6.70 -20.97 9.24
N LEU A 23 -7.94 -21.23 9.63
CA LEU A 23 -9.14 -20.77 8.92
C LEU A 23 -9.63 -19.43 9.51
N ILE A 24 -9.73 -18.42 8.66
CA ILE A 24 -10.33 -17.12 9.00
C ILE A 24 -11.84 -17.20 8.73
N PRO A 25 -12.71 -16.89 9.71
CA PRO A 25 -14.16 -16.90 9.50
C PRO A 25 -14.60 -15.76 8.55
N PRO A 26 -15.76 -15.89 7.88
CA PRO A 26 -16.29 -14.83 7.04
C PRO A 26 -16.69 -13.59 7.87
N PRO A 27 -16.79 -12.39 7.25
CA PRO A 27 -17.19 -11.16 7.94
C PRO A 27 -18.57 -11.26 8.60
N ALA A 28 -18.77 -10.51 9.69
CA ALA A 28 -20.02 -10.51 10.44
C ALA A 28 -21.22 -10.12 9.56
N GLY A 29 -22.09 -11.09 9.28
CA GLY A 29 -23.23 -10.97 8.36
C GLY A 29 -23.24 -12.05 7.27
N HIS A 30 -22.05 -12.48 6.82
CA HIS A 30 -21.86 -13.43 5.73
C HIS A 30 -21.93 -14.89 6.22
N LYS A 31 -23.09 -15.30 6.74
CA LYS A 31 -23.26 -16.57 7.46
C LYS A 31 -23.13 -17.83 6.60
N ASP A 32 -23.36 -17.73 5.30
CA ASP A 32 -23.36 -18.85 4.37
C ASP A 32 -22.01 -19.04 3.65
N GLU A 33 -21.01 -18.21 3.95
CA GLU A 33 -19.67 -18.29 3.37
C GLU A 33 -18.75 -19.24 4.17
N SER A 34 -17.91 -19.99 3.46
CA SER A 34 -16.97 -20.93 4.08
C SER A 34 -15.73 -20.22 4.65
N PRO A 35 -15.23 -20.65 5.83
CA PRO A 35 -13.98 -20.11 6.37
C PRO A 35 -12.80 -20.25 5.39
N THR A 36 -12.01 -19.19 5.27
CA THR A 36 -10.96 -19.07 4.26
C THR A 36 -9.57 -19.29 4.89
N PRO A 37 -8.72 -20.19 4.37
CA PRO A 37 -7.35 -20.38 4.87
C PRO A 37 -6.53 -19.09 4.83
N ALA A 38 -5.89 -18.74 5.95
CA ALA A 38 -5.15 -17.49 6.15
C ALA A 38 -4.08 -17.23 5.07
N VAL A 39 -3.46 -18.29 4.54
CA VAL A 39 -2.51 -18.24 3.41
C VAL A 39 -3.04 -17.50 2.18
N LYS A 40 -4.37 -17.47 1.96
CA LYS A 40 -4.98 -16.79 0.80
C LYS A 40 -5.03 -15.26 0.90
N PHE A 41 -4.70 -14.69 2.06
CA PHE A 41 -4.67 -13.24 2.28
C PHE A 41 -3.28 -12.61 2.06
N PHE A 42 -2.30 -13.40 1.59
CA PHE A 42 -0.92 -12.95 1.37
C PHE A 42 -0.47 -13.19 -0.07
N ASP A 43 -0.40 -12.11 -0.87
CA ASP A 43 -0.01 -12.19 -2.29
C ASP A 43 1.46 -12.62 -2.50
N GLN A 44 2.34 -12.36 -1.54
CA GLN A 44 3.77 -12.68 -1.58
C GLN A 44 4.21 -13.27 -0.23
N MET A 45 5.09 -14.28 -0.26
CA MET A 45 5.48 -15.05 0.93
C MET A 45 6.98 -15.38 0.96
N GLU A 46 7.81 -14.47 1.48
CA GLU A 46 9.23 -14.72 1.74
C GLU A 46 9.44 -15.38 3.10
N ILE A 47 9.16 -16.68 3.18
CA ILE A 47 9.23 -17.46 4.42
C ILE A 47 10.40 -18.46 4.35
N TYR A 48 11.53 -18.09 4.95
CA TYR A 48 12.73 -18.91 5.11
C TYR A 48 13.67 -18.27 6.17
N PRO A 49 14.59 -19.03 6.79
CA PRO A 49 15.58 -18.43 7.69
C PRO A 49 16.52 -17.45 6.95
N GLY A 50 16.68 -16.24 7.49
CA GLY A 50 17.56 -15.21 6.92
C GLY A 50 17.43 -13.84 7.59
N SER A 51 18.27 -12.89 7.17
CA SER A 51 18.09 -11.46 7.48
C SER A 51 16.98 -10.89 6.58
N LYS A 52 16.11 -10.06 7.15
CA LYS A 52 14.95 -9.49 6.43
C LYS A 52 15.38 -8.64 5.23
N ILE A 53 16.60 -8.08 5.21
CA ILE A 53 17.20 -7.43 4.02
C ILE A 53 17.16 -8.34 2.77
N LYS A 54 17.38 -9.65 2.93
CA LYS A 54 17.31 -10.60 1.82
C LYS A 54 15.88 -10.80 1.33
N HIS A 55 14.92 -10.86 2.25
CA HIS A 55 13.49 -11.04 1.96
C HIS A 55 12.96 -9.82 1.21
N PHE A 56 13.26 -8.61 1.69
CA PHE A 56 12.86 -7.38 1.01
C PHE A 56 13.50 -7.20 -0.37
N LYS A 57 14.77 -7.60 -0.56
CA LYS A 57 15.39 -7.63 -1.89
C LYS A 57 14.67 -8.58 -2.85
N GLU A 58 14.21 -9.73 -2.39
CA GLU A 58 13.47 -10.69 -3.21
C GLU A 58 12.01 -10.25 -3.45
N LEU A 59 11.33 -9.62 -2.47
CA LEU A 59 10.04 -8.95 -2.67
C LEU A 59 10.14 -7.85 -3.73
N HIS A 60 11.16 -6.99 -3.65
CA HIS A 60 11.43 -5.96 -4.65
C HIS A 60 11.67 -6.57 -6.04
N ARG A 61 12.47 -7.66 -6.13
CA ARG A 61 12.73 -8.38 -7.38
C ARG A 61 11.47 -9.04 -7.98
N LYS A 62 10.54 -9.51 -7.15
CA LYS A 62 9.28 -10.16 -7.58
C LYS A 62 8.18 -9.17 -7.97
N THR A 63 8.06 -8.07 -7.23
CA THR A 63 6.95 -7.11 -7.37
C THR A 63 7.28 -5.88 -8.20
N GLY A 64 8.57 -5.54 -8.35
CA GLY A 64 9.02 -4.28 -8.95
C GLY A 64 8.72 -3.04 -8.11
N LEU A 65 8.12 -3.18 -6.92
CA LEU A 65 7.74 -2.06 -6.07
C LEU A 65 8.98 -1.40 -5.44
N PRO A 66 9.10 -0.06 -5.42
CA PRO A 66 10.07 0.65 -4.59
C PRO A 66 9.90 0.29 -3.12
N TYR A 67 11.01 0.17 -2.38
CA TYR A 67 10.97 -0.12 -0.94
C TYR A 67 10.16 0.91 -0.13
N SER A 68 10.10 2.16 -0.58
CA SER A 68 9.28 3.19 0.04
C SER A 68 7.79 2.83 0.05
N GLU A 69 7.29 2.20 -1.01
CA GLU A 69 5.88 1.77 -1.12
C GLU A 69 5.53 0.57 -0.21
N MET A 70 6.48 0.11 0.62
CA MET A 70 6.35 -1.02 1.52
C MET A 70 6.27 -0.60 3.00
N LEU A 71 5.35 -1.23 3.73
CA LEU A 71 5.21 -1.15 5.18
C LEU A 71 5.45 -2.55 5.78
N PHE A 72 6.23 -2.64 6.85
CA PHE A 72 6.61 -3.91 7.48
C PHE A 72 6.29 -3.92 8.97
N PHE A 73 5.57 -4.95 9.42
CA PHE A 73 5.28 -5.22 10.83
C PHE A 73 6.05 -6.47 11.30
N ASP A 74 6.80 -6.32 12.38
CA ASP A 74 7.68 -7.36 12.94
C ASP A 74 7.82 -7.12 14.46
N ASP A 75 7.89 -8.18 15.27
CA ASP A 75 7.98 -8.06 16.73
C ASP A 75 9.43 -7.90 17.22
N GLU A 76 10.44 -8.23 16.40
CA GLU A 76 11.84 -8.22 16.78
C GLU A 76 12.60 -6.99 16.27
N ARG A 77 13.00 -6.12 17.20
CA ARG A 77 13.68 -4.84 16.92
C ARG A 77 14.90 -4.92 15.98
N ARG A 78 15.64 -6.05 15.91
CA ARG A 78 16.79 -6.18 14.99
C ARG A 78 16.39 -6.03 13.51
N ASN A 79 15.14 -6.37 13.19
CA ASN A 79 14.63 -6.38 11.83
C ASN A 79 14.35 -4.96 11.29
N SER A 80 14.52 -3.91 12.11
CA SER A 80 14.51 -2.50 11.65
C SER A 80 15.66 -2.17 10.69
N GLU A 81 16.63 -3.09 10.48
CA GLU A 81 17.65 -2.95 9.44
C GLU A 81 17.04 -2.66 8.05
N VAL A 82 15.82 -3.10 7.76
CA VAL A 82 15.15 -2.86 6.47
C VAL A 82 14.86 -1.39 6.17
N GLU A 83 14.85 -0.52 7.17
CA GLU A 83 14.70 0.93 6.94
C GLU A 83 15.87 1.51 6.14
N SER A 84 17.05 0.86 6.16
CA SER A 84 18.19 1.21 5.31
C SER A 84 17.94 1.01 3.81
N LEU A 85 16.91 0.24 3.43
CA LEU A 85 16.43 0.10 2.05
C LEU A 85 15.38 1.16 1.68
N GLY A 86 14.83 1.89 2.66
CA GLY A 86 13.70 2.81 2.50
C GLY A 86 12.33 2.24 2.90
N VAL A 87 12.27 0.98 3.41
CA VAL A 87 11.03 0.37 3.93
C VAL A 87 10.55 1.14 5.17
N THR A 88 9.24 1.25 5.37
CA THR A 88 8.69 1.74 6.65
C THR A 88 8.57 0.59 7.64
N PHE A 89 9.27 0.66 8.76
CA PHE A 89 9.24 -0.37 9.80
C PHE A 89 8.31 0.02 10.96
N CYS A 90 7.51 -0.93 11.46
CA CYS A 90 6.68 -0.79 12.64
C CYS A 90 6.92 -1.97 13.60
N LEU A 91 7.57 -1.69 14.72
CA LEU A 91 7.86 -2.67 15.76
C LEU A 91 6.57 -3.02 16.54
N VAL A 92 6.21 -4.29 16.59
CA VAL A 92 4.96 -4.79 17.20
C VAL A 92 5.20 -5.92 18.22
N PRO A 93 5.75 -5.63 19.42
CA PRO A 93 6.21 -6.66 20.38
C PRO A 93 5.12 -7.56 21.00
N ASN A 94 3.85 -7.30 20.69
CA ASN A 94 2.69 -8.08 21.14
C ASN A 94 1.84 -8.58 19.96
N GLY A 95 2.41 -8.59 18.74
CA GLY A 95 1.66 -8.78 17.49
C GLY A 95 0.90 -7.52 17.05
N VAL A 96 0.21 -7.63 15.92
CA VAL A 96 -0.55 -6.53 15.30
C VAL A 96 -2.00 -6.49 15.81
N ASP A 97 -2.45 -5.29 16.15
CA ASP A 97 -3.84 -4.91 16.43
C ASP A 97 -4.22 -3.68 15.58
N ASP A 98 -5.50 -3.30 15.57
CA ASP A 98 -6.00 -2.16 14.77
C ASP A 98 -5.20 -0.86 15.01
N ARG A 99 -4.73 -0.65 16.24
CA ARG A 99 -4.03 0.58 16.66
C ARG A 99 -2.58 0.60 16.16
N THR A 100 -1.87 -0.52 16.28
CA THR A 100 -0.52 -0.67 15.72
C THR A 100 -0.55 -0.66 14.20
N PHE A 101 -1.58 -1.24 13.57
CA PHE A 101 -1.79 -1.18 12.13
C PHE A 101 -1.99 0.26 11.62
N GLU A 102 -2.95 1.02 12.18
CA GLU A 102 -3.14 2.44 11.78
C GLU A 102 -1.95 3.33 12.18
N HIS A 103 -1.20 3.01 13.24
CA HIS A 103 0.06 3.69 13.53
C HIS A 103 1.09 3.45 12.40
N GLY A 104 1.29 2.21 11.97
CA GLY A 104 2.17 1.88 10.84
C GLY A 104 1.76 2.57 9.53
N LEU A 105 0.45 2.57 9.23
CA LEU A 105 -0.08 3.34 8.09
C LEU A 105 0.16 4.85 8.24
N THR A 106 0.06 5.39 9.45
CA THR A 106 0.32 6.81 9.73
C THR A 106 1.78 7.17 9.54
N GLU A 107 2.73 6.37 10.03
CA GLU A 107 4.17 6.60 9.78
C GLU A 107 4.52 6.44 8.30
N TRP A 108 3.90 5.49 7.59
CA TRP A 108 4.07 5.35 6.14
C TRP A 108 3.56 6.59 5.38
N ARG A 109 2.36 7.09 5.73
CA ARG A 109 1.75 8.29 5.13
C ARG A 109 2.60 9.55 5.34
N LYS A 110 3.28 9.70 6.50
CA LYS A 110 4.22 10.83 6.73
C LYS A 110 5.39 10.84 5.75
N ARG A 111 5.87 9.67 5.33
CA ARG A 111 6.95 9.51 4.34
C ARG A 111 6.47 9.68 2.90
N HIS A 112 5.14 9.68 2.68
CA HIS A 112 4.48 9.76 1.37
C HIS A 112 3.41 10.87 1.37
N PRO A 113 3.81 12.15 1.51
CA PRO A 113 2.86 13.26 1.36
C PRO A 113 2.14 13.14 0.02
N VAL A 114 0.83 13.41 0.04
CA VAL A 114 0.04 13.44 -1.20
C VAL A 114 0.47 14.67 -1.99
N GLU A 115 1.04 14.45 -3.17
CA GLU A 115 1.16 15.51 -4.17
C GLU A 115 -0.25 15.99 -4.50
N VAL A 116 -0.56 17.23 -4.12
CA VAL A 116 -1.82 17.87 -4.48
C VAL A 116 -1.72 18.22 -5.96
N ALA A 117 -2.24 17.33 -6.81
CA ALA A 117 -2.47 17.62 -8.21
C ALA A 117 -3.52 18.73 -8.31
N GLU A 118 -3.06 19.98 -8.44
CA GLU A 118 -3.90 21.12 -8.79
C GLU A 118 -4.27 21.07 -10.29
N ASP A 119 -5.04 20.04 -10.67
CA ASP A 119 -5.71 19.94 -11.98
C ASP A 119 -6.88 20.94 -12.06
N ALA A 120 -6.51 22.22 -12.02
CA ALA A 120 -7.38 23.39 -12.06
C ALA A 120 -6.91 24.40 -13.14
N SER A 121 -6.34 23.91 -14.24
CA SER A 121 -5.85 24.73 -15.34
C SER A 121 -6.85 24.85 -16.51
N ALA A 122 -7.58 25.98 -16.49
CA ALA A 122 -8.12 26.72 -17.64
C ALA A 122 -8.81 25.96 -18.81
N SER A 123 -10.15 26.05 -18.84
CA SER A 123 -10.95 26.04 -20.08
C SER A 123 -11.82 27.31 -20.20
N GLY A 124 -11.18 28.47 -20.07
CA GLY A 124 -11.83 29.79 -20.03
C GLY A 124 -11.52 30.68 -21.24
N GLN A 125 -12.05 30.36 -22.42
CA GLN A 125 -12.18 31.31 -23.55
C GLN A 125 -13.11 30.76 -24.66
N GLY A 126 -14.42 30.90 -24.46
CA GLY A 126 -15.40 30.87 -25.54
C GLY A 126 -15.61 32.30 -26.05
N ALA A 127 -15.01 32.66 -27.19
CA ALA A 127 -15.22 33.96 -27.80
C ALA A 127 -16.62 34.06 -28.44
N ALA A 128 -17.26 35.22 -28.27
CA ALA A 128 -18.53 35.56 -28.90
C ALA A 128 -18.49 37.01 -29.39
N VAL A 129 -19.41 37.38 -30.29
CA VAL A 129 -19.63 38.71 -30.93
C VAL A 129 -18.44 39.26 -31.75
N MET A 130 -18.59 39.80 -32.97
CA MET A 130 -19.76 40.17 -33.80
C MET A 130 -19.59 39.72 -35.27
N ASP A 131 -20.68 39.81 -36.06
CA ASP A 131 -20.73 39.44 -37.48
C ASP A 131 -21.00 40.67 -38.38
N THR A 132 -20.31 40.74 -39.53
CA THR A 132 -20.55 41.56 -40.75
C THR A 132 -20.69 43.10 -40.62
N PRO A 133 -20.74 43.90 -41.73
CA PRO A 133 -20.39 43.61 -43.13
C PRO A 133 -19.43 44.62 -43.81
N LEU A 134 -18.61 44.15 -44.76
CA LEU A 134 -18.15 44.81 -46.01
C LEU A 134 -17.23 43.83 -46.78
N LYS A 135 -17.07 43.79 -48.10
CA LYS A 135 -17.62 44.51 -49.28
C LYS A 135 -18.29 43.46 -50.22
N GLU A 136 -18.69 43.63 -51.48
CA GLU A 136 -18.71 44.69 -52.52
C GLU A 136 -19.85 44.33 -53.53
N HIS A 137 -20.12 45.15 -54.57
CA HIS A 137 -20.78 44.75 -55.83
C HIS A 137 -20.25 45.61 -57.00
N VAL A 138 -20.31 45.03 -58.21
CA VAL A 138 -20.23 45.71 -59.52
C VAL A 138 -21.61 45.58 -60.16
#